data_AF-A0AA39MKP2-F1
#
_entry.id   AF-A0AA39MKP2-F1
#
_cell.length_a   1.000
_cell.length_b   1.000
_cell.length_c   1.000
_cell.angle_alpha   90.00
_cell.angle_beta   90.00
_cell.angle_gamma   90.00
#
_symmetry.space_group_name_H-M   'P 1'
#
loop_
_entity.id
_entity.type
_entity.pdbx_description
1 polymer ?
#
loop_
_entity_poly.entity_id
_entity_poly.type
_entity_poly.pdbx_seq_one_letter_code
_entity_poly.pdbx_strand_id
1 'polypeptide(L)'
;MDMKGWKNFLIKKLNVPQHRIQCLLGSNSPITDNHIPPSHANIINVLYGLIYNSEIQQDDILIIYYAEHGSLYKFPQRKCTATGSRCCMACNCSLTTVEVLCPIDHDTMDDDGCWIPDISDRELNALLRQISYAKGHKITVIADCCYAGGMT
;
A
#
# COMPACT_ATOMS: atom_id res chain seq x y z
N MET A 1 13.18 9.31 -4.56
CA MET A 1 13.59 10.20 -3.42
C MET A 1 13.42 9.36 -2.17
N ASP A 2 14.30 9.40 -1.16
CA ASP A 2 14.09 8.56 0.03
C ASP A 2 13.03 9.15 0.98
N MET A 3 12.51 8.34 1.93
CA MET A 3 11.45 8.77 2.86
C MET A 3 11.85 10.00 3.69
N LYS A 4 13.14 10.14 4.04
CA LYS A 4 13.66 11.33 4.76
C LYS A 4 13.60 12.58 3.89
N GLY A 5 13.96 12.47 2.61
CA GLY A 5 13.80 13.53 1.62
C GLY A 5 12.34 13.95 1.46
N TRP A 6 11.43 12.99 1.36
CA TRP A 6 10.00 13.25 1.23
C TRP A 6 9.41 13.93 2.46
N LYS A 7 9.72 13.44 3.67
CA LYS A 7 9.30 14.08 4.92
C LYS A 7 9.77 15.54 4.98
N ASN A 8 11.03 15.79 4.63
CA ASN A 8 11.58 17.15 4.59
C ASN A 8 10.88 18.02 3.53
N PHE A 9 10.52 17.47 2.38
CA PHE A 9 9.77 18.18 1.36
C PHE A 9 8.37 18.57 1.86
N LEU A 10 7.61 17.65 2.47
CA LEU A 10 6.28 17.94 3.04
C LEU A 10 6.35 19.07 4.07
N ILE A 11 7.35 19.03 4.97
CA ILE A 11 7.50 20.04 6.02
C ILE A 11 7.96 21.38 5.43
N LYS A 12 9.04 21.39 4.64
CA LYS A 12 9.72 22.63 4.24
C LYS A 12 9.12 23.31 3.01
N LYS A 13 8.44 22.55 2.14
CA LYS A 13 7.91 23.06 0.87
C LYS A 13 6.39 23.10 0.86
N LEU A 14 5.73 22.13 1.49
CA LEU A 14 4.27 22.11 1.59
C LEU A 14 3.74 22.62 2.94
N ASN A 15 4.62 22.99 3.88
CA ASN A 15 4.27 23.49 5.21
C ASN A 15 3.36 22.53 6.00
N VAL A 16 3.47 21.22 5.76
CA VAL A 16 2.69 20.21 6.52
C VAL A 16 3.26 20.14 7.95
N PRO A 17 2.43 20.35 8.99
CA PRO A 17 2.89 20.24 10.37
C PRO A 17 3.43 18.85 10.67
N GLN A 18 4.54 18.75 11.41
CA GLN A 18 5.19 17.46 11.68
C GLN A 18 4.26 16.45 12.37
N HIS A 19 3.37 16.90 13.27
CA HIS A 19 2.40 16.04 13.95
C HIS A 19 1.30 15.49 13.00
N ARG A 20 1.17 16.05 11.79
CA ARG A 20 0.29 15.56 10.73
C ARG A 20 0.99 14.59 9.76
N ILE A 21 2.23 14.19 10.05
CA ILE A 21 3.01 13.28 9.22
C ILE A 21 3.31 12.03 10.03
N GLN A 22 2.78 10.89 9.59
CA GLN A 22 3.13 9.57 10.11
C GLN A 22 4.05 8.87 9.11
N CYS A 23 5.17 8.32 9.59
CA CYS A 23 6.11 7.56 8.77
C CYS A 23 6.25 6.14 9.32
N LEU A 24 6.14 5.17 8.42
CA LEU A 24 6.58 3.79 8.67
C LEU A 24 7.95 3.63 8.00
N LEU A 25 8.93 3.14 8.74
CA LEU A 25 10.33 3.05 8.29
C LEU A 25 10.90 1.68 8.63
N GLY A 26 11.82 1.16 7.82
CA GLY A 26 12.56 -0.07 8.10
C GLY A 26 13.82 0.17 8.94
N SER A 27 14.34 -0.88 9.57
CA SER A 27 15.36 -0.89 10.65
C SER A 27 16.73 -0.25 10.35
N ASN A 28 16.94 0.35 9.18
CA ASN A 28 18.18 1.07 8.82
C ASN A 28 18.18 2.55 9.25
N SER A 29 17.15 3.01 9.96
CA SER A 29 17.12 4.38 10.50
C SER A 29 17.63 4.43 11.95
N PRO A 30 18.46 5.43 12.31
CA PRO A 30 18.98 5.56 13.68
C PRO A 30 17.81 5.64 14.68
N ILE A 31 17.93 4.82 15.72
CA ILE A 31 16.95 4.55 16.77
C ILE A 31 16.77 5.81 17.62
N THR A 32 15.91 6.73 17.20
CA THR A 32 15.58 7.92 18.02
C THR A 32 14.10 8.26 18.10
N ASP A 33 13.19 7.39 17.64
CA ASP A 33 11.74 7.57 17.84
C ASP A 33 11.04 6.21 17.80
N ASN A 34 9.84 6.13 18.40
CA ASN A 34 8.91 4.98 18.34
C ASN A 34 8.71 4.50 16.90
N HIS A 35 9.58 3.61 16.45
CA HIS A 35 9.70 3.24 15.06
C HIS A 35 8.69 2.14 14.75
N ILE A 36 7.66 2.47 13.98
CA ILE A 36 6.67 1.50 13.53
C ILE A 36 7.20 0.92 12.20
N PRO A 37 7.57 -0.37 12.14
CA PRO A 37 8.04 -0.99 10.91
C PRO A 37 6.91 -1.03 9.87
N PRO A 38 7.20 -0.92 8.57
CA PRO A 38 6.22 -1.05 7.49
C PRO A 38 5.88 -2.53 7.26
N SER A 39 5.46 -3.22 8.32
CA SER A 39 4.86 -4.55 8.22
C SER A 39 3.50 -4.47 7.56
N HIS A 40 3.01 -5.60 7.02
CA HIS A 40 1.69 -5.70 6.44
C HIS A 40 0.63 -5.12 7.40
N ALA A 41 0.61 -5.63 8.64
CA ALA A 41 -0.34 -5.20 9.66
C ALA A 41 -0.24 -3.70 9.97
N ASN A 42 0.96 -3.13 10.08
CA ASN A 42 1.12 -1.71 10.40
C ASN A 42 0.68 -0.79 9.25
N ILE A 43 0.99 -1.16 8.00
CA ILE A 43 0.53 -0.40 6.82
C ILE A 43 -1.01 -0.39 6.78
N ILE A 44 -1.64 -1.56 6.91
CA ILE A 44 -3.10 -1.68 6.90
C ILE A 44 -3.72 -0.92 8.08
N ASN A 45 -3.17 -1.04 9.28
CA ASN A 45 -3.67 -0.35 10.47
C ASN A 45 -3.57 1.18 10.33
N VAL A 46 -2.49 1.71 9.76
CA VAL A 46 -2.36 3.16 9.51
C VAL A 46 -3.41 3.61 8.51
N LEU A 47 -3.55 2.93 7.37
CA LEU A 47 -4.55 3.28 6.35
C LEU A 47 -5.97 3.21 6.91
N TYR A 48 -6.28 2.16 7.65
CA TYR A 48 -7.58 2.00 8.29
C TYR A 48 -7.83 3.07 9.37
N GLY A 49 -6.79 3.44 10.12
CA GLY A 49 -6.84 4.52 11.11
C GLY A 49 -7.19 5.89 10.52
N LEU A 50 -6.82 6.16 9.25
CA LEU A 50 -7.20 7.40 8.57
C LEU A 50 -8.72 7.57 8.47
N ILE A 51 -9.49 6.48 8.36
CA ILE A 51 -10.95 6.50 8.25
C ILE A 51 -11.58 7.11 9.52
N TYR A 52 -11.06 6.74 10.69
CA TYR A 52 -11.66 7.08 11.99
C TYR A 52 -10.96 8.22 12.71
N ASN A 53 -9.81 8.70 12.22
CA ASN A 53 -9.08 9.79 12.84
C ASN A 53 -9.90 11.09 12.79
N SER A 54 -10.40 11.54 13.95
CA SER A 54 -11.23 12.75 14.07
C SER A 54 -10.48 14.04 13.82
N GLU A 55 -9.15 14.03 13.83
CA GLU A 55 -8.34 15.20 13.48
C GLU A 55 -8.29 15.43 11.97
N ILE A 56 -8.62 14.42 11.16
CA ILE A 56 -8.70 14.52 9.70
C ILE A 56 -10.15 14.86 9.35
N GLN A 57 -10.37 16.10 8.92
CA GLN A 57 -11.70 16.58 8.54
C GLN A 57 -12.05 16.15 7.11
N GLN A 58 -13.32 16.25 6.77
CA GLN A 58 -13.76 16.10 5.39
C GLN A 58 -13.08 17.17 4.51
N ASP A 59 -12.58 16.76 3.35
CA ASP A 59 -11.89 17.59 2.38
C ASP A 59 -10.49 18.11 2.79
N ASP A 60 -9.92 17.56 3.87
CA ASP A 60 -8.48 17.65 4.14
C ASP A 60 -7.68 16.97 3.02
N ILE A 61 -6.47 17.47 2.76
CA ILE A 61 -5.57 16.87 1.77
C ILE A 61 -4.82 15.71 2.41
N LEU A 62 -5.03 14.51 1.86
CA LEU A 62 -4.31 13.29 2.24
C LEU A 62 -3.26 12.96 1.18
N ILE A 63 -2.01 12.84 1.63
CA ILE A 63 -0.89 12.41 0.79
C ILE A 63 -0.38 11.09 1.35
N ILE A 64 -0.45 10.03 0.55
CA ILE A 64 0.07 8.70 0.87
C ILE A 64 1.28 8.47 -0.03
N TYR A 65 2.45 8.28 0.57
CA TYR A 65 3.68 8.00 -0.15
C TYR A 65 4.20 6.61 0.23
N TYR A 66 4.48 5.80 -0.77
CA TYR A 66 5.12 4.50 -0.64
C TYR A 66 6.36 4.45 -1.53
N ALA A 67 7.47 3.92 -1.01
CA ALA A 67 8.70 3.77 -1.76
C ALA A 67 9.45 2.53 -1.32
N GLU A 68 9.43 1.50 -2.15
CA GLU A 68 10.11 0.23 -1.92
C GLU A 68 9.92 -0.72 -3.12
N HIS A 69 10.21 -2.01 -2.94
CA HIS A 69 9.90 -3.01 -3.95
C HIS A 69 8.38 -3.13 -4.12
N GLY A 70 7.94 -3.12 -5.37
CA GLY A 70 6.61 -3.60 -5.77
C GLY A 70 6.83 -4.88 -6.55
N SER A 71 5.87 -5.80 -6.51
CA SER A 71 5.93 -7.05 -7.26
C SER A 71 4.70 -7.20 -8.15
N LEU A 72 4.76 -8.17 -9.06
CA LEU A 72 3.68 -8.49 -9.98
C LEU A 72 3.48 -10.00 -10.01
N TYR A 73 2.34 -10.44 -9.51
CA TYR A 73 1.94 -11.84 -9.56
C TYR A 73 1.08 -12.10 -10.80
N LYS A 74 1.31 -13.25 -11.44
CA LYS A 74 0.55 -13.70 -12.62
C LYS A 74 -0.25 -14.93 -12.27
N PHE A 75 -1.54 -14.91 -12.58
CA PHE A 75 -2.43 -16.05 -12.37
C PHE A 75 -3.27 -16.34 -13.61
N PRO A 76 -3.60 -17.62 -13.88
CA PRO A 76 -4.50 -17.97 -14.96
C PRO A 76 -5.90 -17.38 -14.71
N GLN A 77 -6.51 -16.80 -15.75
CA GLN A 77 -7.88 -16.27 -15.65
C GLN A 77 -8.86 -17.36 -15.19
N ARG A 78 -9.84 -16.98 -14.36
CA ARG A 78 -10.81 -17.95 -13.81
C ARG A 78 -11.66 -18.66 -14.88
N LYS A 79 -11.73 -18.13 -16.12
CA LYS A 79 -12.51 -18.71 -17.22
C LYS A 79 -11.73 -18.69 -18.52
N CYS A 80 -11.64 -19.84 -19.17
CA CYS A 80 -11.14 -19.96 -20.53
C CYS A 80 -12.30 -19.76 -21.50
N THR A 81 -12.30 -18.66 -22.25
CA THR A 81 -13.32 -18.39 -23.28
C THR A 81 -13.36 -19.46 -24.37
N ALA A 82 -12.27 -20.20 -24.56
CA ALA A 82 -12.15 -21.25 -25.59
C ALA A 82 -12.78 -22.60 -25.21
N THR A 83 -12.94 -22.93 -23.92
CA THR A 83 -13.33 -24.30 -23.51
C THR A 83 -14.35 -24.38 -22.38
N GLY A 84 -14.81 -23.26 -21.82
CA GLY A 84 -15.76 -23.27 -20.68
C GLY A 84 -15.21 -23.93 -19.40
N SER A 85 -13.93 -24.30 -19.40
CA SER A 85 -13.23 -24.93 -18.29
C SER A 85 -12.44 -23.90 -17.47
N ARG A 86 -12.04 -24.31 -16.24
CA ARG A 86 -11.09 -23.55 -15.41
C ARG A 86 -9.75 -23.49 -16.13
N CYS A 87 -9.18 -22.31 -16.30
CA CYS A 87 -7.85 -22.20 -16.91
C CYS A 87 -6.78 -22.77 -15.99
N CYS A 88 -5.91 -23.60 -16.57
CA CYS A 88 -4.67 -24.06 -15.96
C CYS A 88 -3.49 -23.26 -16.54
N MET A 89 -2.33 -23.25 -15.87
CA MET A 89 -1.14 -22.57 -16.42
C MET A 89 -0.70 -23.12 -17.80
N ALA A 90 -1.10 -24.35 -18.15
CA ALA A 90 -0.79 -24.98 -19.44
C ALA A 90 -1.70 -24.55 -20.60
N CYS A 91 -2.83 -23.89 -20.33
CA CYS A 91 -3.69 -23.38 -21.40
C CYS A 91 -3.19 -21.99 -21.83
N ASN A 92 -3.18 -21.72 -23.14
CA ASN A 92 -2.73 -20.46 -23.74
C ASN A 92 -3.73 -19.30 -23.51
N CYS A 93 -4.28 -19.22 -22.31
CA CYS A 93 -5.27 -18.23 -21.92
C CYS A 93 -4.61 -17.00 -21.33
N SER A 94 -5.27 -15.85 -21.44
CA SER A 94 -4.79 -14.59 -20.89
C SER A 94 -4.57 -14.74 -19.37
N LEU A 95 -3.41 -14.28 -18.89
CA LEU A 95 -3.09 -14.23 -17.48
C LEU A 95 -3.64 -12.93 -16.89
N THR A 96 -4.23 -13.00 -15.69
CA THR A 96 -4.47 -11.80 -14.88
C THR A 96 -3.21 -11.48 -14.09
N THR A 97 -2.83 -10.22 -14.07
CA THR A 97 -1.77 -9.70 -13.21
C THR A 97 -2.39 -9.07 -11.97
N VAL A 98 -1.69 -9.18 -10.84
CA VAL A 98 -1.98 -8.44 -9.62
C VAL A 98 -0.69 -7.74 -9.22
N GLU A 99 -0.73 -6.43 -9.15
CA GLU A 99 0.37 -5.63 -8.63
C GLU A 99 0.26 -5.57 -7.11
N VAL A 100 1.41 -5.59 -6.44
CA VAL A 100 1.46 -5.64 -4.98
C VAL A 100 2.53 -4.72 -4.43
N LEU A 101 2.26 -4.15 -3.26
CA LEU A 101 3.26 -3.55 -2.39
C LEU A 101 3.81 -4.65 -1.46
N CYS A 102 5.13 -4.75 -1.36
CA CYS A 102 5.80 -5.74 -0.52
C CYS A 102 6.16 -5.13 0.84
N PRO A 103 5.48 -5.49 1.94
CA PRO A 103 5.83 -5.04 3.28
C PRO A 103 7.19 -5.58 3.73
N ILE A 104 7.78 -5.02 4.79
CA ILE A 104 9.10 -5.48 5.28
C ILE A 104 9.13 -6.92 5.80
N ASP A 105 7.97 -7.42 6.22
CA ASP A 105 7.75 -8.78 6.71
C ASP A 105 7.17 -9.70 5.62
N HIS A 106 7.22 -9.28 4.34
CA HIS A 106 6.97 -10.20 3.24
C HIS A 106 7.90 -11.41 3.30
N ASP A 107 7.45 -12.56 2.79
CA ASP A 107 8.18 -13.83 2.88
C ASP A 107 8.53 -14.24 4.33
N THR A 108 7.69 -13.86 5.29
CA THR A 108 7.72 -14.39 6.66
C THR A 108 6.37 -14.99 7.05
N MET A 109 6.34 -15.71 8.18
CA MET A 109 5.11 -16.26 8.75
C MET A 109 4.70 -15.45 9.98
N ASP A 110 3.39 -15.30 10.18
CA ASP A 110 2.82 -14.77 11.42
C ASP A 110 2.91 -15.79 12.58
N ASP A 111 2.44 -15.37 13.75
CA ASP A 111 2.45 -16.19 14.97
C ASP A 111 1.61 -17.48 14.84
N ASP A 112 0.65 -17.51 13.91
CA ASP A 112 -0.20 -18.68 13.60
C ASP A 112 0.44 -19.61 12.54
N GLY A 113 1.63 -19.27 12.03
CA GLY A 113 2.34 -20.01 10.99
C GLY A 113 1.78 -19.80 9.57
N CYS A 114 0.95 -18.76 9.38
CA CYS A 114 0.47 -18.38 8.05
C CYS A 114 1.45 -17.42 7.38
N TRP A 115 1.68 -17.59 6.07
CA TRP A 115 2.49 -16.65 5.30
C TRP A 115 1.84 -15.27 5.27
N ILE A 116 2.62 -14.24 5.57
CA ILE A 116 2.17 -12.85 5.47
C ILE A 116 2.06 -12.48 3.99
N PRO A 117 0.87 -12.09 3.50
CA PRO A 117 0.69 -11.74 2.11
C PRO A 117 1.26 -10.34 1.81
N ASP A 118 1.63 -10.12 0.54
CA ASP A 118 1.83 -8.76 0.04
C ASP A 118 0.49 -8.01 -0.07
N ILE A 119 0.53 -6.68 -0.04
CA ILE A 119 -0.66 -5.83 -0.15
C ILE A 119 -1.00 -5.65 -1.62
N SER A 120 -2.12 -6.24 -2.07
CA SER A 120 -2.54 -6.11 -3.47
C SER A 120 -3.11 -4.73 -3.81
N ASP A 121 -2.98 -4.36 -5.09
CA ASP A 121 -3.66 -3.20 -5.68
C ASP A 121 -5.16 -3.16 -5.34
N ARG A 122 -5.84 -4.31 -5.35
CA ARG A 122 -7.26 -4.45 -5.00
C ARG A 122 -7.55 -4.12 -3.54
N GLU A 123 -6.71 -4.61 -2.63
CA GLU A 123 -6.84 -4.35 -1.20
C GLU A 123 -6.61 -2.86 -0.91
N LEU A 124 -5.55 -2.30 -1.48
CA LEU A 124 -5.26 -0.89 -1.34
C LEU A 124 -6.39 -0.03 -1.92
N ASN A 125 -6.86 -0.32 -3.14
CA ASN A 125 -7.96 0.42 -3.77
C ASN A 125 -9.25 0.31 -2.94
N ALA A 126 -9.52 -0.84 -2.30
CA ALA A 126 -10.65 -0.99 -1.40
C ALA A 126 -10.53 -0.08 -0.16
N LEU A 127 -9.34 -0.01 0.46
CA LEU A 127 -9.07 0.88 1.59
C LEU A 127 -9.15 2.35 1.19
N LEU A 128 -8.51 2.75 0.09
CA LEU A 128 -8.55 4.12 -0.44
C LEU A 128 -9.99 4.55 -0.72
N ARG A 129 -10.83 3.65 -1.25
CA ARG A 129 -12.24 3.91 -1.46
C ARG A 129 -12.98 4.17 -0.14
N GLN A 130 -12.73 3.38 0.90
CA GLN A 130 -13.34 3.62 2.23
C GLN A 130 -12.86 4.94 2.85
N ILE A 131 -11.57 5.26 2.73
CA ILE A 131 -11.02 6.56 3.16
C ILE A 131 -11.72 7.69 2.40
N SER A 132 -11.93 7.53 1.09
CA SER A 132 -12.60 8.55 0.27
C SER A 132 -14.05 8.81 0.70
N TYR A 133 -14.76 7.77 1.14
CA TYR A 133 -16.13 7.91 1.67
C TYR A 133 -16.15 8.61 3.03
N ALA A 134 -15.15 8.37 3.87
CA ALA A 134 -15.09 8.96 5.21
C ALA A 134 -14.52 10.39 5.22
N LYS A 135 -13.52 10.68 4.36
CA LYS A 135 -12.70 11.90 4.42
C LYS A 135 -12.82 12.79 3.17
N GLY A 136 -13.50 12.35 2.12
CA GLY A 136 -13.58 13.07 0.85
C GLY A 136 -12.50 12.65 -0.15
N HIS A 137 -12.49 13.29 -1.32
CA HIS A 137 -11.77 12.79 -2.49
C HIS A 137 -10.38 13.40 -2.71
N LYS A 138 -9.87 14.21 -1.79
CA LYS A 138 -8.55 14.85 -1.91
C LYS A 138 -7.42 13.93 -1.42
N ILE A 139 -7.35 12.75 -2.02
CA ILE A 139 -6.36 11.72 -1.68
C ILE A 139 -5.39 11.60 -2.86
N THR A 140 -4.11 11.82 -2.59
CA THR A 140 -3.03 11.63 -3.56
C THR A 140 -2.15 10.49 -3.10
N VAL A 141 -2.04 9.44 -3.93
CA VAL A 141 -1.14 8.31 -3.70
C VAL A 141 0.05 8.43 -4.64
N ILE A 142 1.25 8.33 -4.08
CA ILE A 142 2.51 8.36 -4.83
C ILE A 142 3.25 7.07 -4.50
N ALA A 143 3.39 6.20 -5.49
CA ALA A 143 4.10 4.93 -5.38
C ALA A 143 5.42 5.00 -6.18
N ASP A 144 6.54 5.06 -5.47
CA ASP A 144 7.90 4.99 -6.01
C ASP A 144 8.36 3.52 -5.94
N CYS A 145 7.71 2.65 -6.73
CA CYS A 145 7.98 1.21 -6.81
C CYS A 145 7.82 0.67 -8.25
N CYS A 146 8.37 -0.52 -8.55
CA CYS A 146 8.50 -1.03 -9.91
C CYS A 146 7.19 -1.51 -10.59
N TYR A 147 6.05 -1.58 -9.89
CA TYR A 147 4.78 -2.07 -10.45
C TYR A 147 3.59 -1.44 -9.67
N ALA A 148 3.14 -0.26 -10.09
CA ALA A 148 2.11 0.53 -9.40
C ALA A 148 1.01 1.06 -10.34
N GLY A 149 0.96 0.63 -11.59
CA GLY A 149 0.01 1.14 -12.59
C GLY A 149 -1.46 0.80 -12.31
N GLY A 150 -1.73 -0.24 -11.50
CA GLY A 150 -3.07 -0.68 -11.08
C GLY A 150 -3.59 0.01 -9.81
N MET A 151 -2.78 0.86 -9.18
CA MET A 151 -3.16 1.65 -8.00
C MET A 151 -3.87 2.93 -8.50
N THR A 152 -5.20 2.90 -8.62
CA THR A 152 -6.02 3.98 -9.21
C THR A 152 -7.29 4.25 -8.43
#